data_AF-A0A5E4SBW7-F1
#
_entry.id   AF-A0A5E4SBW7-F1
#
_cell.length_a   1.000
_cell.length_b   1.000
_cell.length_c   1.000
_cell.angle_alpha   90.00
_cell.angle_beta   90.00
_cell.angle_gamma   90.00
#
_symmetry.space_group_name_H-M   'P 1'
#
loop_
_entity.id
_entity.type
_entity.pdbx_description
1 polymer ?
#
loop_
_entity_poly.entity_id
_entity_poly.type
_entity_poly.pdbx_seq_one_letter_code
_entity_poly.pdbx_strand_id
1 'polypeptide(L)'
;MQHDTMTDRRAHDAGAAHDSCAAPVAPESFATHERRAVRRYRQGAWHEALDDLAEEVPVALEFNGISHVVMLATPADVEDFALGFSLSEGILATRSECYGIDVTASAAGITAHLEIASRAFAGLKERRRNLTGRTGCGLCGTESLDQVLRPLPDAPPRLRVTRSALARAHAALAASQPLNQRTGAVHGAAWCTPAGEIVMFREDVGRHNALDKLIGALAKADAERTGGFVLMTSRASVEIVQKSAQVGIPLVAAVSAATALAARTAEAAGITLVGFVRGAQCVVYTGGANVVEDNASI
;
A
#
# COMPACT_ATOMS: atom_id res chain seq x y z
N MET A 1 76.67 -26.21 16.91
CA MET A 1 76.20 -26.75 15.61
C MET A 1 74.93 -25.95 15.29
N GLN A 2 75.04 -24.77 14.65
CA GLN A 2 74.84 -24.57 13.19
C GLN A 2 73.52 -25.24 12.74
N HIS A 3 72.47 -24.62 12.20
CA HIS A 3 72.23 -23.42 11.38
C HIS A 3 70.74 -23.00 11.61
N ASP A 4 70.39 -21.72 11.72
CA ASP A 4 69.89 -20.83 10.64
C ASP A 4 68.55 -21.26 10.01
N THR A 5 67.47 -20.49 10.22
CA THR A 5 66.62 -19.90 9.16
C THR A 5 65.30 -19.25 9.66
N MET A 6 65.12 -18.01 9.21
CA MET A 6 63.89 -17.39 8.67
C MET A 6 62.60 -17.26 9.51
N THR A 7 62.36 -16.00 9.90
CA THR A 7 61.13 -15.21 9.66
C THR A 7 59.79 -15.93 9.59
N ASP A 8 58.95 -15.69 10.59
CA ASP A 8 57.49 -15.76 10.44
C ASP A 8 56.85 -14.48 10.99
N ARG A 9 56.62 -13.52 10.08
CA ARG A 9 55.78 -12.35 10.32
C ARG A 9 54.34 -12.79 10.09
N ARG A 10 53.56 -12.85 11.17
CA ARG A 10 52.09 -12.97 11.15
C ARG A 10 51.48 -11.93 10.21
N ALA A 11 51.10 -12.35 9.01
CA ALA A 11 50.15 -11.63 8.19
C ALA A 11 48.75 -11.93 8.73
N HIS A 12 48.02 -10.88 9.08
CA HIS A 12 46.58 -10.93 9.30
C HIS A 12 45.92 -11.37 7.99
N ASP A 13 45.36 -12.58 7.99
CA ASP A 13 44.47 -13.03 6.93
C ASP A 13 43.11 -12.36 7.15
N ALA A 14 42.95 -11.20 6.51
CA ALA A 14 41.68 -10.51 6.39
C ALA A 14 40.80 -11.36 5.48
N GLY A 15 39.93 -12.17 6.10
CA GLY A 15 38.92 -12.95 5.41
C GLY A 15 38.08 -12.05 4.51
N ALA A 16 38.29 -12.20 3.20
CA ALA A 16 37.48 -11.59 2.18
C ALA A 16 36.04 -12.11 2.31
N ALA A 17 35.15 -11.24 2.76
CA ALA A 17 33.72 -11.46 2.62
C ALA A 17 33.41 -11.51 1.12
N HIS A 18 32.99 -12.67 0.64
CA HIS A 18 32.40 -12.83 -0.68
C HIS A 18 31.07 -12.08 -0.71
N ASP A 19 31.14 -10.81 -1.09
CA ASP A 19 29.99 -10.05 -1.56
C ASP A 19 29.67 -10.54 -2.97
N SER A 20 28.90 -11.64 -3.04
CA SER A 20 28.39 -12.13 -4.32
C SER A 20 27.28 -11.16 -4.77
N CYS A 21 27.67 -10.16 -5.54
CA CYS A 21 26.77 -9.31 -6.30
C CYS A 21 25.93 -10.22 -7.21
N ALA A 22 24.73 -10.57 -6.74
CA ALA A 22 23.76 -11.29 -7.53
C ALA A 22 23.43 -10.42 -8.76
N ALA A 23 23.43 -11.02 -9.95
CA ALA A 23 23.16 -10.30 -11.18
C ALA A 23 21.84 -9.50 -11.06
N PRO A 24 21.79 -8.25 -11.56
CA PRO A 24 20.59 -7.43 -11.47
C PRO A 24 19.42 -8.16 -12.13
N VAL A 25 18.43 -8.51 -11.32
CA VAL A 25 17.18 -9.11 -11.77
C VAL A 25 16.26 -7.96 -12.18
N ALA A 26 15.77 -7.98 -13.42
CA ALA A 26 14.81 -6.97 -13.87
C ALA A 26 13.57 -7.01 -12.96
N PRO A 27 13.06 -5.89 -12.43
CA PRO A 27 11.89 -5.88 -11.55
C PRO A 27 10.66 -6.59 -12.16
N GLU A 28 10.54 -6.54 -13.49
CA GLU A 28 9.48 -7.19 -14.27
C GLU A 28 9.57 -8.73 -14.29
N SER A 29 10.65 -9.33 -13.78
CA SER A 29 10.80 -10.78 -13.76
C SER A 29 10.13 -11.45 -12.55
N PHE A 30 9.56 -10.68 -11.62
CA PHE A 30 8.79 -11.26 -10.52
C PHE A 30 7.39 -11.58 -11.02
N ALA A 31 7.07 -12.88 -11.06
CA ALA A 31 5.70 -13.30 -11.25
C ALA A 31 4.84 -12.75 -10.10
N THR A 32 3.60 -12.38 -10.39
CA THR A 32 2.64 -11.95 -9.36
C THR A 32 1.97 -13.11 -8.63
N HIS A 33 2.20 -14.33 -9.12
CA HIS A 33 1.64 -15.57 -8.63
C HIS A 33 2.49 -16.76 -9.11
N GLU A 34 2.47 -17.85 -8.36
CA GLU A 34 3.01 -19.14 -8.76
C GLU A 34 1.90 -20.18 -8.96
N ARG A 35 2.14 -21.18 -9.80
CA ARG A 35 1.24 -22.35 -9.91
C ARG A 35 1.81 -23.51 -9.11
N ARG A 36 1.02 -24.01 -8.15
CA ARG A 36 1.44 -25.07 -7.24
C ARG A 36 0.58 -26.31 -7.38
N ALA A 37 1.22 -27.48 -7.37
CA ALA A 37 0.51 -28.75 -7.27
C ALA A 37 -0.13 -28.88 -5.88
N VAL A 38 -1.42 -29.19 -5.85
CA VAL A 38 -2.23 -29.26 -4.63
C VAL A 38 -3.18 -30.45 -4.65
N ARG A 39 -3.62 -30.84 -3.47
CA ARG A 39 -4.73 -31.78 -3.28
C ARG A 39 -6.00 -30.99 -2.99
N ARG A 40 -6.99 -31.09 -3.88
CA ARG A 40 -8.25 -30.36 -3.79
C ARG A 40 -9.39 -31.29 -3.42
N TYR A 41 -10.14 -30.95 -2.38
CA TYR A 41 -11.37 -31.65 -2.01
C TYR A 41 -12.58 -30.95 -2.65
N ARG A 42 -13.33 -31.67 -3.50
CA ARG A 42 -14.59 -31.20 -4.09
C ARG A 42 -15.55 -32.38 -4.22
N GLN A 43 -16.84 -32.11 -3.99
CA GLN A 43 -17.91 -33.10 -4.19
C GLN A 43 -17.68 -34.46 -3.50
N GLY A 44 -17.08 -34.46 -2.30
CA GLY A 44 -16.90 -35.68 -1.52
C GLY A 44 -15.59 -36.45 -1.79
N ALA A 45 -14.73 -35.98 -2.70
CA ALA A 45 -13.50 -36.68 -3.08
C ALA A 45 -12.27 -35.76 -3.16
N TRP A 46 -11.10 -36.37 -2.99
CA TRP A 46 -9.79 -35.72 -3.18
C TRP A 46 -9.32 -35.88 -4.63
N HIS A 47 -8.82 -34.80 -5.22
CA HIS A 47 -8.26 -34.76 -6.56
C HIS A 47 -6.92 -34.03 -6.55
N GLU A 48 -5.93 -34.50 -7.33
CA GLU A 48 -4.74 -33.71 -7.63
C GLU A 48 -5.11 -32.59 -8.61
N ALA A 49 -4.61 -31.38 -8.36
CA ALA A 49 -4.89 -30.21 -9.18
C ALA A 49 -3.70 -29.23 -9.14
N LEU A 50 -3.80 -28.18 -9.95
CA LEU A 50 -2.99 -26.97 -9.78
C LEU A 50 -3.84 -25.88 -9.11
N ASP A 51 -3.19 -25.04 -8.32
CA ASP A 51 -3.75 -23.78 -7.81
C ASP A 51 -2.82 -22.62 -8.16
N ASP A 52 -3.39 -21.43 -8.39
CA ASP A 52 -2.64 -20.19 -8.53
C ASP A 52 -2.53 -19.52 -7.14
N LEU A 53 -1.31 -19.32 -6.65
CA LEU A 53 -1.02 -18.69 -5.37
C LEU A 53 -0.44 -17.31 -5.60
N ALA A 54 -0.98 -16.27 -4.96
CA ALA A 54 -0.41 -14.93 -5.06
C ALA A 54 0.99 -14.88 -4.45
N GLU A 55 1.90 -14.18 -5.11
CA GLU A 55 3.24 -13.93 -4.59
C GLU A 55 3.20 -12.80 -3.56
N GLU A 56 3.95 -13.00 -2.48
CA GLU A 56 4.14 -12.05 -1.38
C GLU A 56 5.64 -11.95 -1.12
N VAL A 57 6.24 -10.83 -1.54
CA VAL A 57 7.70 -10.62 -1.45
C VAL A 57 8.04 -9.45 -0.53
N PRO A 58 9.23 -9.47 0.09
CA PRO A 58 9.75 -8.29 0.80
C PRO A 58 10.02 -7.16 -0.19
N VAL A 59 9.47 -5.98 0.08
CA VAL A 59 9.73 -4.73 -0.65
C VAL A 59 10.30 -3.70 0.32
N ALA A 60 11.56 -3.34 0.13
CA ALA A 60 12.24 -2.30 0.87
C ALA A 60 12.02 -0.92 0.21
N LEU A 61 11.76 0.10 1.03
CA LEU A 61 11.72 1.50 0.59
C LEU A 61 12.95 2.22 1.14
N GLU A 62 13.80 2.71 0.24
CA GLU A 62 14.99 3.47 0.57
C GLU A 62 14.85 4.92 0.10
N PHE A 63 15.18 5.86 0.97
CA PHE A 63 15.11 7.28 0.66
C PHE A 63 16.52 7.86 0.71
N ASN A 64 17.00 8.39 -0.41
CA ASN A 64 18.35 8.95 -0.55
C ASN A 64 19.45 8.04 0.05
N GLY A 65 19.37 6.73 -0.28
CA GLY A 65 20.33 5.71 0.16
C GLY A 65 20.16 5.21 1.60
N ILE A 66 19.03 5.52 2.26
CA ILE A 66 18.74 4.99 3.61
C ILE A 66 17.45 4.19 3.61
N SER A 67 17.56 2.91 3.96
CA SER A 67 16.42 2.03 4.21
C SER A 67 15.52 2.57 5.32
N HIS A 68 14.21 2.65 5.02
CA HIS A 68 13.21 3.16 5.95
C HIS A 68 12.29 2.06 6.47
N VAL A 69 11.78 1.20 5.59
CA VAL A 69 10.82 0.15 5.93
C VAL A 69 10.92 -1.00 4.92
N VAL A 70 10.61 -2.20 5.38
CA VAL A 70 10.37 -3.37 4.53
C VAL A 70 8.94 -3.82 4.78
N MET A 71 8.18 -4.01 3.71
CA MET A 71 6.80 -4.50 3.74
C MET A 71 6.67 -5.72 2.86
N LEU A 72 5.84 -6.68 3.28
CA LEU A 72 5.41 -7.75 2.40
C LEU A 72 4.36 -7.19 1.42
N ALA A 73 4.58 -7.39 0.13
CA ALA A 73 3.71 -6.86 -0.93
C ALA A 73 3.70 -7.78 -2.16
N THR A 74 2.68 -7.62 -3.00
CA THR A 74 2.65 -8.22 -4.32
C THR A 74 3.68 -7.52 -5.21
N PRO A 75 4.55 -8.24 -5.94
CA PRO A 75 5.62 -7.67 -6.77
C PRO A 75 5.10 -7.06 -8.08
N ALA A 76 4.12 -6.18 -7.99
CA ALA A 76 3.53 -5.43 -9.08
C ALA A 76 3.33 -3.97 -8.65
N ASP A 77 3.43 -3.04 -9.60
CA ASP A 77 3.23 -1.60 -9.38
C ASP A 77 4.08 -1.05 -8.20
N VAL A 78 5.32 -1.52 -8.06
CA VAL A 78 6.19 -1.19 -6.91
C VAL A 78 6.54 0.30 -6.86
N GLU A 79 6.70 0.97 -8.00
CA GLU A 79 6.87 2.42 -8.04
C GLU A 79 5.65 3.16 -7.49
N ASP A 80 4.44 2.69 -7.85
CA ASP A 80 3.20 3.28 -7.37
C ASP A 80 3.07 3.05 -5.87
N PHE A 81 3.43 1.86 -5.39
CA PHE A 81 3.50 1.58 -3.95
C PHE A 81 4.45 2.53 -3.22
N ALA A 82 5.68 2.67 -3.70
CA ALA A 82 6.72 3.48 -3.08
C ALA A 82 6.31 4.95 -2.99
N LEU A 83 5.82 5.53 -4.09
CA LEU A 83 5.33 6.90 -4.12
C LEU A 83 4.09 7.09 -3.24
N GLY A 84 3.15 6.16 -3.34
CA GLY A 84 1.90 6.20 -2.61
C GLY A 84 2.09 6.13 -1.11
N PHE A 85 2.93 5.21 -0.63
CA PHE A 85 3.34 5.12 0.77
C PHE A 85 3.98 6.42 1.22
N SER A 86 4.87 7.00 0.41
CA SER A 86 5.57 8.24 0.76
C SER A 86 4.61 9.43 0.95
N LEU A 87 3.58 9.53 0.12
CA LEU A 87 2.53 10.55 0.24
C LEU A 87 1.57 10.26 1.39
N SER A 88 1.10 9.01 1.49
CA SER A 88 0.10 8.61 2.47
C SER A 88 0.65 8.59 3.90
N GLU A 89 1.97 8.41 4.09
CA GLU A 89 2.68 8.57 5.37
C GLU A 89 3.13 10.02 5.66
N GLY A 90 2.88 10.95 4.74
CA GLY A 90 3.31 12.33 4.86
C GLY A 90 4.83 12.46 5.01
N ILE A 91 5.57 11.55 4.36
CA ILE A 91 7.02 11.69 4.13
C ILE A 91 7.24 12.75 3.05
N LEU A 92 6.41 12.69 2.00
CA LEU A 92 6.28 13.72 0.97
C LEU A 92 4.95 14.45 1.15
N ALA A 93 4.98 15.76 1.09
CA ALA A 93 3.79 16.60 1.03
C ALA A 93 3.18 16.60 -0.38
N THR A 94 4.02 16.58 -1.42
CA THR A 94 3.60 16.62 -2.83
C THR A 94 4.42 15.66 -3.69
N ARG A 95 3.88 15.27 -4.84
CA ARG A 95 4.59 14.44 -5.83
C ARG A 95 5.91 15.07 -6.28
N SER A 96 5.97 16.40 -6.38
CA SER A 96 7.15 17.15 -6.82
C SER A 96 8.37 17.04 -5.88
N GLU A 97 8.17 16.58 -4.65
CA GLU A 97 9.28 16.31 -3.72
C GLU A 97 9.98 14.98 -4.01
N CYS A 98 9.50 14.16 -4.95
CA CYS A 98 10.18 12.96 -5.44
C CYS A 98 10.80 13.23 -6.82
N TYR A 99 12.11 13.11 -6.93
CA TYR A 99 12.87 13.36 -8.16
C TYR A 99 13.02 12.12 -9.03
N GLY A 100 13.04 10.94 -8.42
CA GLY A 100 13.14 9.66 -9.12
C GLY A 100 12.77 8.49 -8.22
N ILE A 101 12.35 7.39 -8.86
CA ILE A 101 12.18 6.09 -8.22
C ILE A 101 12.83 5.06 -9.12
N ASP A 102 13.85 4.38 -8.62
CA ASP A 102 14.49 3.25 -9.30
C ASP A 102 14.15 1.96 -8.56
N VAL A 103 13.63 0.95 -9.26
CA VAL A 103 13.32 -0.34 -8.67
C VAL A 103 14.40 -1.34 -9.05
N THR A 104 14.97 -1.99 -8.04
CA THR A 104 15.94 -3.07 -8.20
C THR A 104 15.42 -4.32 -7.50
N ALA A 105 15.87 -5.48 -7.94
CA ALA A 105 15.48 -6.72 -7.30
C ALA A 105 16.64 -7.70 -7.14
N SER A 106 16.51 -8.55 -6.13
CA SER A 106 17.48 -9.57 -5.74
C SER A 106 16.75 -10.84 -5.27
N ALA A 107 17.50 -11.90 -4.97
CA ALA A 107 16.93 -13.10 -4.35
C ALA A 107 16.27 -12.83 -2.98
N ALA A 108 16.63 -11.74 -2.30
CA ALA A 108 16.07 -11.36 -1.01
C ALA A 108 14.76 -10.57 -1.10
N GLY A 109 14.39 -10.09 -2.31
CA GLY A 109 13.21 -9.26 -2.53
C GLY A 109 13.49 -8.06 -3.43
N ILE A 110 12.59 -7.09 -3.37
CA ILE A 110 12.61 -5.88 -4.20
C ILE A 110 13.01 -4.68 -3.34
N THR A 111 13.74 -3.73 -3.92
CA THR A 111 14.06 -2.46 -3.31
C THR A 111 13.67 -1.32 -4.23
N ALA A 112 12.83 -0.41 -3.74
CA ALA A 112 12.51 0.85 -4.40
C ALA A 112 13.37 1.96 -3.81
N HIS A 113 14.21 2.55 -4.65
CA HIS A 113 15.12 3.63 -4.32
C HIS A 113 14.46 4.95 -4.70
N LEU A 114 14.05 5.75 -3.71
CA LEU A 114 13.47 7.06 -3.92
C LEU A 114 14.51 8.15 -3.73
N GLU A 115 14.68 8.97 -4.76
CA GLU A 115 15.36 10.25 -4.65
C GLU A 115 14.33 11.33 -4.28
N ILE A 116 14.50 11.96 -3.12
CA ILE A 116 13.55 12.93 -2.57
C ILE A 116 14.23 14.22 -2.14
N ALA A 117 13.42 15.29 -2.09
CA ALA A 117 13.85 16.62 -1.66
C ALA A 117 14.52 16.61 -0.29
N SER A 118 15.61 17.39 -0.14
CA SER A 118 16.40 17.45 1.10
C SER A 118 15.58 17.80 2.34
N ARG A 119 14.54 18.63 2.19
CA ARG A 119 13.61 18.98 3.28
C ARG A 119 12.81 17.77 3.75
N ALA A 120 12.20 17.03 2.84
CA ALA A 120 11.46 15.80 3.15
C ALA A 120 12.38 14.76 3.81
N PHE A 121 13.59 14.58 3.27
CA PHE A 121 14.57 13.66 3.83
C PHE A 121 15.05 14.06 5.24
N ALA A 122 15.23 15.35 5.51
CA ALA A 122 15.56 15.84 6.85
C ALA A 122 14.45 15.52 7.86
N GLY A 123 13.18 15.78 7.49
CA GLY A 123 12.01 15.44 8.32
C GLY A 123 11.90 13.94 8.58
N LEU A 124 12.17 13.10 7.58
CA LEU A 124 12.19 11.64 7.74
C LEU A 124 13.23 11.18 8.77
N LYS A 125 14.45 11.74 8.71
CA LYS A 125 15.53 11.43 9.67
C LYS A 125 15.20 11.89 11.08
N GLU A 126 14.54 13.04 11.23
CA GLU A 126 14.08 13.54 12.53
C GLU A 126 13.03 12.61 13.15
N ARG A 127 12.01 12.22 12.38
CA ARG A 127 11.02 11.22 12.82
C ARG A 127 11.68 9.90 13.23
N ARG A 128 12.66 9.40 12.45
CA ARG A 128 13.34 8.14 12.76
C ARG A 128 14.16 8.19 14.05
N ARG A 129 14.82 9.32 14.34
CA ARG A 129 15.56 9.53 15.60
C ARG A 129 14.64 9.51 16.82
N ASN A 130 13.37 9.86 16.63
CA ASN A 130 12.34 9.84 17.67
C ASN A 130 11.59 8.49 17.74
N LEU A 131 11.97 7.49 16.93
CA LEU A 131 11.25 6.22 16.72
C LEU A 131 12.19 4.99 16.78
N THR A 132 13.11 4.95 17.75
CA THR A 132 13.99 3.78 17.97
C THR A 132 13.19 2.52 18.34
N GLY A 133 12.99 1.61 17.38
CA GLY A 133 12.47 0.25 17.62
C GLY A 133 11.25 -0.12 16.77
N ARG A 134 11.44 -0.60 15.54
CA ARG A 134 10.32 -1.02 14.66
C ARG A 134 10.44 -2.47 14.18
N THR A 135 9.30 -3.16 14.20
CA THR A 135 9.02 -4.42 13.48
C THR A 135 7.87 -4.24 12.46
N GLY A 136 8.23 -4.24 11.17
CA GLY A 136 7.58 -4.97 10.06
C GLY A 136 6.09 -4.93 9.65
N CYS A 137 5.10 -4.38 10.37
CA CYS A 137 3.69 -4.64 9.94
C CYS A 137 2.62 -3.54 10.17
N GLY A 138 2.97 -2.24 10.08
CA GLY A 138 1.95 -1.18 10.06
C GLY A 138 1.12 -1.09 11.35
N LEU A 139 1.75 -0.60 12.43
CA LEU A 139 1.33 -0.50 13.84
C LEU A 139 1.91 -1.55 14.79
N CYS A 140 2.38 -2.71 14.32
CA CYS A 140 3.06 -3.72 15.15
C CYS A 140 4.47 -3.26 15.59
N GLY A 141 4.54 -2.15 16.32
CA GLY A 141 5.78 -1.50 16.76
C GLY A 141 5.62 0.00 17.02
N THR A 142 4.41 0.47 17.34
CA THR A 142 4.23 1.85 17.84
C THR A 142 4.40 1.85 19.36
N GLU A 143 5.33 2.65 19.87
CA GLU A 143 5.70 2.68 21.29
C GLU A 143 4.79 3.58 22.14
N SER A 144 3.93 4.40 21.51
CA SER A 144 2.95 5.22 22.22
C SER A 144 1.57 5.25 21.56
N LEU A 145 0.54 5.33 22.39
CA LEU A 145 -0.86 5.48 21.97
C LEU A 145 -1.06 6.70 21.06
N ASP A 146 -0.28 7.77 21.29
CA ASP A 146 -0.34 9.01 20.52
C ASP A 146 0.19 8.84 19.08
N GLN A 147 1.05 7.85 18.82
CA GLN A 147 1.56 7.55 17.48
C GLN A 147 0.54 6.81 16.59
N VAL A 148 -0.52 6.25 17.19
CA VAL A 148 -1.62 5.62 16.44
C VAL A 148 -2.45 6.67 15.71
N LEU A 149 -2.57 7.89 16.28
CA LEU A 149 -3.34 8.99 15.72
C LEU A 149 -2.40 10.14 15.33
N ARG A 150 -1.84 10.03 14.12
CA ARG A 150 -1.04 11.10 13.50
C ARG A 150 -1.87 12.36 13.25
N PRO A 151 -1.26 13.56 13.34
CA PRO A 151 -1.85 14.78 12.83
C PRO A 151 -2.22 14.63 11.35
N LEU A 152 -3.43 15.04 10.99
CA LEU A 152 -3.94 15.02 9.62
C LEU A 152 -4.05 16.46 9.09
N PRO A 153 -3.94 16.65 7.76
CA PRO A 153 -4.24 17.93 7.13
C PRO A 153 -5.70 18.37 7.35
N ASP A 154 -6.01 19.60 6.94
CA ASP A 154 -7.37 20.11 6.93
C ASP A 154 -8.30 19.22 6.10
N ALA A 155 -9.57 19.19 6.50
CA ALA A 155 -10.58 18.36 5.85
C ALA A 155 -10.69 18.68 4.35
N PRO A 156 -10.77 17.66 3.48
CA PRO A 156 -10.93 17.88 2.05
C PRO A 156 -12.29 18.50 1.70
N PRO A 157 -12.45 19.07 0.50
CA PRO A 157 -13.75 19.49 -0.01
C PRO A 157 -14.78 18.35 0.05
N ARG A 158 -16.03 18.69 0.40
CA ARG A 158 -17.10 17.69 0.46
C ARG A 158 -17.42 17.17 -0.95
N LEU A 159 -17.50 15.85 -1.08
CA LEU A 159 -17.97 15.19 -2.29
C LEU A 159 -19.37 14.64 -2.08
N ARG A 160 -20.33 14.99 -2.95
CA ARG A 160 -21.64 14.36 -2.98
C ARG A 160 -21.65 13.22 -3.99
N VAL A 161 -22.12 12.04 -3.58
CA VAL A 161 -22.29 10.87 -4.45
C VAL A 161 -23.68 10.28 -4.25
N THR A 162 -24.21 9.66 -5.30
CA THR A 162 -25.48 8.93 -5.15
C THR A 162 -25.24 7.51 -4.65
N ARG A 163 -26.25 6.92 -4.00
CA ARG A 163 -26.22 5.49 -3.65
C ARG A 163 -26.00 4.61 -4.88
N SER A 164 -26.57 4.93 -6.05
CA SER A 164 -26.32 4.14 -7.27
C SER A 164 -24.89 4.26 -7.78
N ALA A 165 -24.18 5.36 -7.53
CA ALA A 165 -22.76 5.48 -7.87
C ALA A 165 -21.92 4.46 -7.08
N LEU A 166 -22.17 4.33 -5.78
CA LEU A 166 -21.53 3.30 -4.95
C LEU A 166 -21.85 1.89 -5.43
N ALA A 167 -23.12 1.64 -5.80
CA ALA A 167 -23.56 0.36 -6.35
C ALA A 167 -22.89 0.03 -7.70
N ARG A 168 -22.78 1.01 -8.60
CA ARG A 168 -22.11 0.87 -9.91
C ARG A 168 -20.63 0.52 -9.73
N ALA A 169 -19.93 1.26 -8.87
CA ALA A 169 -18.52 0.99 -8.57
C ALA A 169 -18.33 -0.43 -8.01
N HIS A 170 -19.19 -0.86 -7.08
CA HIS A 170 -19.15 -2.23 -6.56
C HIS A 170 -19.39 -3.29 -7.65
N ALA A 171 -20.34 -3.06 -8.55
CA ALA A 171 -20.64 -4.00 -9.63
C ALA A 171 -19.46 -4.17 -10.61
N ALA A 172 -18.70 -3.10 -10.87
CA ALA A 172 -17.52 -3.12 -11.74
C ALA A 172 -16.26 -3.71 -11.07
N LEU A 173 -16.25 -3.85 -9.74
CA LEU A 173 -15.07 -4.20 -8.96
C LEU A 173 -14.52 -5.59 -9.28
N ALA A 174 -15.41 -6.57 -9.48
CA ALA A 174 -14.98 -7.95 -9.77
C ALA A 174 -14.17 -8.02 -11.07
N ALA A 175 -14.64 -7.37 -12.13
CA ALA A 175 -13.98 -7.34 -13.44
C ALA A 175 -12.63 -6.60 -13.40
N SER A 176 -12.42 -5.72 -12.42
CA SER A 176 -11.20 -4.94 -12.26
C SER A 176 -10.08 -5.67 -11.50
N GLN A 177 -10.31 -6.90 -11.02
CA GLN A 177 -9.41 -7.65 -10.13
C GLN A 177 -8.82 -8.91 -10.79
N PRO A 178 -7.94 -8.81 -11.80
CA PRO A 178 -7.41 -9.97 -12.51
C PRO A 178 -6.59 -10.89 -11.60
N LEU A 179 -5.79 -10.38 -10.66
CA LEU A 179 -5.00 -11.23 -9.77
C LEU A 179 -5.89 -11.91 -8.74
N ASN A 180 -6.84 -11.20 -8.14
CA ASN A 180 -7.77 -11.80 -7.19
C ASN A 180 -8.68 -12.85 -7.83
N GLN A 181 -9.13 -12.64 -9.08
CA GLN A 181 -9.92 -13.65 -9.82
C GLN A 181 -9.16 -14.97 -9.98
N ARG A 182 -7.82 -14.92 -10.01
CA ARG A 182 -6.97 -16.09 -10.15
C ARG A 182 -6.62 -16.74 -8.82
N THR A 183 -6.24 -15.93 -7.84
CA THR A 183 -5.63 -16.44 -6.60
C THR A 183 -6.57 -16.39 -5.39
N GLY A 184 -7.59 -15.53 -5.42
CA GLY A 184 -8.47 -15.25 -4.28
C GLY A 184 -7.77 -14.65 -3.05
N ALA A 185 -6.50 -14.24 -3.19
CA ALA A 185 -5.61 -13.95 -2.06
C ALA A 185 -5.16 -12.49 -1.97
N VAL A 186 -5.75 -11.59 -2.76
CA VAL A 186 -5.36 -10.17 -2.78
C VAL A 186 -6.52 -9.23 -2.51
N HIS A 187 -6.18 -8.06 -1.99
CA HIS A 187 -7.07 -6.92 -1.85
C HIS A 187 -6.92 -5.97 -3.04
N GLY A 188 -7.88 -5.05 -3.15
CA GLY A 188 -7.86 -4.03 -4.18
C GLY A 188 -8.41 -2.70 -3.70
N ALA A 189 -7.91 -1.64 -4.33
CA ALA A 189 -8.33 -0.26 -4.13
C ALA A 189 -8.67 0.36 -5.49
N ALA A 190 -9.89 0.90 -5.60
CA ALA A 190 -10.38 1.57 -6.79
C ALA A 190 -10.49 3.08 -6.55
N TRP A 191 -10.04 3.89 -7.52
CA TRP A 191 -10.44 5.28 -7.62
C TRP A 191 -11.66 5.38 -8.52
N CYS A 192 -12.70 6.01 -8.01
CA CYS A 192 -14.01 6.10 -8.65
C CYS A 192 -14.40 7.55 -8.90
N THR A 193 -14.98 7.83 -10.07
CA THR A 193 -15.63 9.12 -10.33
C THR A 193 -16.85 9.31 -9.42
N PRO A 194 -17.43 10.52 -9.30
CA PRO A 194 -18.66 10.73 -8.53
C PRO A 194 -19.85 9.93 -9.10
N ALA A 195 -19.78 9.57 -10.38
CA ALA A 195 -20.74 8.70 -11.05
C ALA A 195 -20.50 7.20 -10.78
N GLY A 196 -19.44 6.82 -10.06
CA GLY A 196 -19.16 5.43 -9.71
C GLY A 196 -18.46 4.63 -10.79
N GLU A 197 -17.82 5.30 -11.76
CA GLU A 197 -16.97 4.65 -12.75
C GLU A 197 -15.58 4.44 -12.16
N ILE A 198 -15.05 3.21 -12.25
CA ILE A 198 -13.68 2.93 -11.82
C ILE A 198 -12.72 3.44 -12.90
N VAL A 199 -11.89 4.42 -12.55
CA VAL A 199 -10.90 5.02 -13.46
C VAL A 199 -9.50 4.50 -13.24
N MET A 200 -9.22 3.97 -12.04
CA MET A 200 -7.93 3.40 -11.70
C MET A 200 -8.09 2.33 -10.62
N PHE A 201 -7.29 1.27 -10.70
CA PHE A 201 -7.36 0.15 -9.80
C PHE A 201 -5.98 -0.43 -9.51
N ARG A 202 -5.74 -0.86 -8.28
CA ARG A 202 -4.50 -1.53 -7.86
C ARG A 202 -4.80 -2.69 -6.92
N GLU A 203 -4.03 -3.77 -7.07
CA GLU A 203 -4.11 -4.98 -6.26
C GLU A 203 -2.84 -5.17 -5.41
N ASP A 204 -3.03 -5.74 -4.22
CA ASP A 204 -1.93 -6.22 -3.37
C ASP A 204 -2.44 -7.23 -2.34
N VAL A 205 -1.60 -8.17 -1.92
CA VAL A 205 -1.87 -9.06 -0.77
C VAL A 205 -2.25 -8.25 0.49
N GLY A 206 -1.63 -7.10 0.70
CA GLY A 206 -1.93 -6.16 1.77
C GLY A 206 -2.93 -5.07 1.36
N ARG A 207 -4.04 -4.93 2.08
CA ARG A 207 -5.03 -3.85 1.83
C ARG A 207 -4.45 -2.43 1.91
N HIS A 208 -3.46 -2.21 2.77
CA HIS A 208 -2.83 -0.90 2.94
C HIS A 208 -1.93 -0.59 1.74
N ASN A 209 -1.16 -1.58 1.29
CA ASN A 209 -0.34 -1.49 0.08
C ASN A 209 -1.20 -1.28 -1.17
N ALA A 210 -2.37 -1.93 -1.27
CA ALA A 210 -3.29 -1.70 -2.39
C ALA A 210 -3.76 -0.24 -2.46
N LEU A 211 -4.09 0.36 -1.30
CA LEU A 211 -4.41 1.79 -1.22
C LEU A 211 -3.19 2.66 -1.56
N ASP A 212 -2.01 2.34 -1.03
CA ASP A 212 -0.79 3.09 -1.32
C ASP A 212 -0.49 3.05 -2.82
N LYS A 213 -0.51 1.88 -3.47
CA LYS A 213 -0.39 1.75 -4.92
C LYS A 213 -1.39 2.63 -5.65
N LEU A 214 -2.66 2.63 -5.24
CA LEU A 214 -3.65 3.50 -5.87
C LEU A 214 -3.28 4.98 -5.73
N ILE A 215 -2.88 5.42 -4.54
CA ILE A 215 -2.47 6.80 -4.27
C ILE A 215 -1.27 7.20 -5.14
N GLY A 216 -0.26 6.33 -5.26
CA GLY A 216 0.91 6.59 -6.08
C GLY A 216 0.60 6.62 -7.57
N ALA A 217 -0.27 5.73 -8.04
CA ALA A 217 -0.74 5.72 -9.42
C ALA A 217 -1.50 7.02 -9.77
N LEU A 218 -2.37 7.49 -8.87
CA LEU A 218 -3.07 8.77 -9.02
C LEU A 218 -2.09 9.95 -9.05
N ALA A 219 -1.09 9.94 -8.16
CA ALA A 219 -0.07 10.98 -8.10
C ALA A 219 0.85 11.01 -9.32
N LYS A 220 1.17 9.85 -9.93
CA LYS A 220 1.90 9.77 -11.20
C LYS A 220 1.09 10.32 -12.37
N ALA A 221 -0.23 10.11 -12.36
CA ALA A 221 -1.14 10.60 -13.38
C ALA A 221 -1.56 12.08 -13.19
N ASP A 222 -1.04 12.76 -12.17
CA ASP A 222 -1.46 14.11 -11.74
C ASP A 222 -3.00 14.24 -11.59
N ALA A 223 -3.63 13.16 -11.12
CA ALA A 223 -5.07 13.08 -11.02
C ALA A 223 -5.60 13.91 -9.83
N GLU A 224 -6.72 14.60 -10.06
CA GLU A 224 -7.44 15.29 -8.99
C GLU A 224 -8.05 14.27 -8.02
N ARG A 225 -7.67 14.37 -6.73
CA ARG A 225 -8.09 13.45 -5.66
C ARG A 225 -9.28 13.93 -4.84
N THR A 226 -9.84 15.09 -5.18
CA THR A 226 -10.99 15.72 -4.51
C THR A 226 -12.30 15.49 -5.24
N GLY A 227 -12.25 15.19 -6.55
CA GLY A 227 -13.41 14.98 -7.40
C GLY A 227 -13.90 13.53 -7.46
N GLY A 228 -13.55 12.66 -6.52
CA GLY A 228 -13.88 11.23 -6.57
C GLY A 228 -13.75 10.53 -5.23
N PHE A 229 -13.93 9.22 -5.21
CA PHE A 229 -13.89 8.43 -4.00
C PHE A 229 -13.06 7.15 -4.15
N VAL A 230 -12.55 6.66 -3.03
CA VAL A 230 -11.91 5.34 -2.99
C VAL A 230 -12.93 4.27 -2.65
N LEU A 231 -12.89 3.14 -3.36
CA LEU A 231 -13.59 1.91 -2.98
C LEU A 231 -12.57 0.80 -2.67
N MET A 232 -12.57 0.33 -1.41
CA MET A 232 -11.72 -0.76 -0.93
C MET A 232 -12.47 -2.10 -0.94
N THR A 233 -11.83 -3.17 -1.40
CA THR A 233 -12.39 -4.53 -1.30
C THR A 233 -12.37 -5.08 0.14
N SER A 234 -11.56 -4.47 1.02
CA SER A 234 -11.35 -4.88 2.41
C SER A 234 -12.32 -4.20 3.40
N ARG A 235 -12.04 -4.36 4.70
CA ARG A 235 -12.58 -3.48 5.76
C ARG A 235 -11.93 -2.10 5.69
N ALA A 236 -12.60 -1.09 6.25
CA ALA A 236 -11.99 0.21 6.52
C ALA A 236 -11.38 0.26 7.94
N SER A 237 -10.05 0.21 8.02
CA SER A 237 -9.28 0.42 9.26
C SER A 237 -8.98 1.91 9.47
N VAL A 238 -8.50 2.25 10.68
CA VAL A 238 -8.03 3.61 10.98
C VAL A 238 -6.94 4.08 10.00
N GLU A 239 -6.01 3.18 9.65
CA GLU A 239 -4.92 3.49 8.71
C GLU A 239 -5.43 3.80 7.30
N ILE A 240 -6.44 3.07 6.81
CA ILE A 240 -7.05 3.37 5.50
C ILE A 240 -7.61 4.80 5.50
N VAL A 241 -8.32 5.18 6.56
CA VAL A 241 -8.88 6.53 6.70
C VAL A 241 -7.78 7.58 6.79
N GLN A 242 -6.74 7.35 7.61
CA GLN A 242 -5.62 8.29 7.76
C GLN A 242 -4.84 8.49 6.47
N LYS A 243 -4.56 7.41 5.74
CA LYS A 243 -3.87 7.46 4.44
C LYS A 243 -4.69 8.24 3.43
N SER A 244 -6.01 8.00 3.36
CA SER A 244 -6.93 8.76 2.50
C SER A 244 -7.00 10.24 2.89
N ALA A 245 -7.11 10.55 4.18
CA ALA A 245 -7.14 11.93 4.69
C ALA A 245 -5.84 12.68 4.39
N GLN A 246 -4.70 12.03 4.58
CA GLN A 246 -3.38 12.62 4.35
C GLN A 246 -3.24 13.16 2.91
N VAL A 247 -3.90 12.52 1.95
CA VAL A 247 -3.80 12.87 0.52
C VAL A 247 -5.06 13.56 -0.02
N GLY A 248 -5.97 13.98 0.87
CA GLY A 248 -7.14 14.79 0.52
C GLY A 248 -8.29 14.03 -0.14
N ILE A 249 -8.37 12.71 0.02
CA ILE A 249 -9.51 11.92 -0.50
C ILE A 249 -10.74 12.15 0.40
N PRO A 250 -11.87 12.64 -0.15
CA PRO A 250 -13.01 13.07 0.66
C PRO A 250 -13.96 11.95 1.07
N LEU A 251 -13.94 10.81 0.38
CA LEU A 251 -14.84 9.69 0.64
C LEU A 251 -14.09 8.36 0.51
N VAL A 252 -14.27 7.52 1.53
CA VAL A 252 -13.79 6.14 1.57
C VAL A 252 -14.99 5.21 1.67
N ALA A 253 -15.17 4.38 0.66
CA ALA A 253 -16.13 3.30 0.61
C ALA A 253 -15.42 1.95 0.81
N ALA A 254 -16.07 1.01 1.49
CA ALA A 254 -15.56 -0.33 1.71
C ALA A 254 -16.64 -1.39 1.45
N VAL A 255 -16.24 -2.49 0.81
CA VAL A 255 -17.12 -3.66 0.58
C VAL A 255 -17.46 -4.39 1.90
N SER A 256 -16.61 -4.24 2.91
CA SER A 256 -16.79 -4.81 4.25
C SER A 256 -17.04 -3.73 5.31
N ALA A 257 -17.06 -4.13 6.59
CA ALA A 257 -17.31 -3.25 7.73
C ALA A 257 -16.21 -2.20 7.94
N ALA A 258 -16.54 -1.14 8.66
CA ALA A 258 -15.57 -0.24 9.29
C ALA A 258 -15.38 -0.57 10.77
N THR A 259 -14.22 -0.20 11.33
CA THR A 259 -14.00 -0.23 12.79
C THR A 259 -14.47 1.07 13.44
N ALA A 260 -14.84 1.03 14.73
CA ALA A 260 -15.28 2.23 15.45
C ALA A 260 -14.19 3.32 15.52
N LEU A 261 -12.91 2.93 15.60
CA LEU A 261 -11.81 3.89 15.54
C LEU A 261 -11.73 4.56 14.17
N ALA A 262 -11.87 3.80 13.08
CA ALA A 262 -11.92 4.36 11.72
C ALA A 262 -13.06 5.38 11.55
N ALA A 263 -14.25 5.09 12.09
CA ALA A 263 -15.37 6.03 12.05
C ALA A 263 -15.08 7.33 12.81
N ARG A 264 -14.53 7.25 14.03
CA ARG A 264 -14.13 8.47 14.79
C ARG A 264 -13.06 9.27 14.07
N THR A 265 -12.07 8.60 13.48
CA THR A 265 -11.01 9.24 12.71
C THR A 265 -11.56 9.90 11.44
N ALA A 266 -12.52 9.26 10.75
CA ALA A 266 -13.15 9.82 9.56
C ALA A 266 -13.95 11.07 9.91
N GLU A 267 -14.70 11.05 11.02
CA GLU A 267 -15.45 12.21 11.51
C GLU A 267 -14.51 13.38 11.81
N ALA A 268 -13.42 13.13 12.55
CA ALA A 268 -12.42 14.15 12.88
C ALA A 268 -11.71 14.71 11.63
N ALA A 269 -11.50 13.88 10.61
CA ALA A 269 -10.85 14.28 9.36
C ALA A 269 -11.82 14.85 8.31
N GLY A 270 -13.13 14.93 8.60
CA GLY A 270 -14.15 15.35 7.64
C GLY A 270 -14.35 14.41 6.44
N ILE A 271 -13.92 13.14 6.56
CA ILE A 271 -14.10 12.11 5.52
C ILE A 271 -15.48 11.50 5.64
N THR A 272 -16.12 11.27 4.48
CA THR A 272 -17.31 10.43 4.38
C THR A 272 -16.89 8.96 4.37
N LEU A 273 -17.33 8.19 5.36
CA LEU A 273 -16.99 6.77 5.49
C LEU A 273 -18.22 5.90 5.28
N VAL A 274 -18.14 5.01 4.30
CA VAL A 274 -19.22 4.08 3.95
C VAL A 274 -18.67 2.65 3.99
N GLY A 275 -19.38 1.73 4.64
CA GLY A 275 -19.06 0.30 4.61
C GLY A 275 -20.21 -0.54 4.08
N PHE A 276 -19.96 -1.84 3.98
CA PHE A 276 -20.91 -2.82 3.45
C PHE A 276 -21.49 -2.43 2.08
N VAL A 277 -20.70 -1.77 1.24
CA VAL A 277 -21.13 -1.40 -0.12
C VAL A 277 -21.24 -2.67 -0.95
N ARG A 278 -22.47 -3.17 -1.12
CA ARG A 278 -22.79 -4.43 -1.80
C ARG A 278 -24.10 -4.32 -2.56
N GLY A 279 -24.01 -4.18 -3.87
CA GLY A 279 -25.18 -3.99 -4.73
C GLY A 279 -25.99 -2.78 -4.26
N ALA A 280 -27.23 -3.00 -3.83
CA ALA A 280 -28.12 -1.93 -3.38
C ALA A 280 -27.93 -1.49 -1.91
N GLN A 281 -27.05 -2.15 -1.16
CA GLN A 281 -26.85 -1.93 0.26
C GLN A 281 -25.56 -1.14 0.55
N CYS A 282 -25.62 -0.27 1.56
CA CYS A 282 -24.47 0.38 2.16
C CYS A 282 -24.81 0.88 3.57
N VAL A 283 -23.80 1.10 4.41
CA VAL A 283 -23.93 1.71 5.74
C VAL A 283 -23.02 2.94 5.79
N VAL A 284 -23.62 4.12 6.00
CA VAL A 284 -22.87 5.37 6.14
C VAL A 284 -22.54 5.61 7.62
N TYR A 285 -21.26 5.68 7.95
CA TYR A 285 -20.77 5.91 9.31
C TYR A 285 -20.54 7.38 9.62
N THR A 286 -20.10 8.16 8.62
CA THR A 286 -19.81 9.60 8.74
C THR A 286 -20.18 10.31 7.44
N GLY A 287 -20.49 11.61 7.50
CA GLY A 287 -20.78 12.39 6.29
C GLY A 287 -22.11 12.04 5.60
N GLY A 288 -23.14 11.61 6.34
CA GLY A 288 -24.43 11.15 5.79
C GLY A 288 -25.06 12.05 4.72
N ALA A 289 -24.99 13.38 4.88
CA ALA A 289 -25.52 14.34 3.92
C ALA A 289 -24.83 14.33 2.53
N ASN A 290 -23.68 13.66 2.42
CA ASN A 290 -22.89 13.52 1.20
C ASN A 290 -23.28 12.29 0.38
N VAL A 291 -24.02 11.33 0.95
CA VAL A 291 -24.55 10.17 0.23
C VAL A 291 -26.04 10.38 0.02
N VAL A 292 -26.43 10.66 -1.22
CA VAL A 292 -27.81 11.04 -1.57
C VAL A 292 -28.52 9.96 -2.36
N GLU A 293 -29.86 10.00 -2.34
CA GLU A 293 -30.67 9.19 -3.23
C GLU A 293 -30.59 9.70 -4.68
N ASP A 294 -30.77 8.81 -5.65
CA ASP A 294 -30.70 9.15 -7.08
C ASP A 294 -31.75 10.18 -7.53
N ASN A 295 -32.83 10.32 -6.75
CA ASN A 295 -33.95 11.23 -7.02
C ASN A 295 -34.02 12.43 -6.06
N ALA A 296 -32.96 12.67 -5.27
CA ALA A 296 -32.88 13.92 -4.52
C ALA A 296 -32.48 15.03 -5.51
N SER A 297 -33.48 15.70 -6.08
CA SER A 297 -33.29 16.92 -6.88
C SER A 297 -32.26 17.82 -6.20
N ILE A 298 -31.17 18.13 -6.92
CA ILE A 298 -30.20 19.16 -6.54
C ILE A 298 -30.87 20.53 -6.61
#